data_AF-A0A9W6Y2W6-F1
#
_entry.id   AF-A0A9W6Y2W6-F1
#
_cell.length_a   1.000
_cell.length_b   1.000
_cell.length_c   1.000
_cell.angle_alpha   90.00
_cell.angle_beta   90.00
_cell.angle_gamma   90.00
#
_symmetry.space_group_name_H-M   'P 1'
#
loop_
_entity.id
_entity.type
_entity.pdbx_description
1 polymer ?
#
loop_
_entity_poly.entity_id
_entity_poly.type
_entity_poly.pdbx_seq_one_letter_code
_entity_poly.pdbx_strand_id
1 'polypeptide(L)'
;MTPSGPPDRGEGSSAESPPRSRVSPRVSGERECSFVDLTTSSEADSGSGQASRMSPPRQPSSPGDTTSDTEDKSDSARRLAWLVAFSLTRPAVPSDRAQRDAVLSAASIHELGDALRHQFAGPDSSAVIADMRSELQVAQQINSALTRRLDTQSAELADLRSQLNIMTLERDRLLDLSKQSNAFTASLRKSVAELEAQAAVARSQANAQVAAAFRHADGFKRQVQDRDQEIAALRVSIADRDRAYADLQGVASTHFAQLQESARLPVDGGSQPLRHA
;
A
#
# COMPACT_ATOMS: atom_id res chain seq x y z
N MET A 1 55.89 -36.73 -12.29
CA MET A 1 55.50 -35.31 -12.36
C MET A 1 55.26 -34.84 -10.93
N THR A 2 56.14 -33.99 -10.42
CA THR A 2 56.05 -33.40 -9.09
C THR A 2 54.90 -32.36 -8.99
N PRO A 3 54.34 -32.14 -7.79
CA PRO A 3 53.20 -31.26 -7.54
C PRO A 3 53.64 -29.83 -7.15
N SER A 4 52.77 -28.83 -7.35
CA SER A 4 52.94 -27.48 -6.79
C SER A 4 51.70 -27.09 -5.99
N GLY A 5 51.94 -26.65 -4.74
CA GLY A 5 50.91 -26.27 -3.76
C GLY A 5 50.53 -24.78 -3.75
N PRO A 6 49.69 -24.37 -2.78
CA PRO A 6 49.34 -22.98 -2.44
C PRO A 6 50.06 -22.55 -1.12
N PRO A 7 49.70 -21.46 -0.40
CA PRO A 7 48.99 -20.18 -0.71
C PRO A 7 49.85 -18.94 -0.32
N ASP A 8 49.35 -17.70 -0.47
CA ASP A 8 49.89 -16.57 0.29
C ASP A 8 48.82 -15.57 0.79
N ARG A 9 49.04 -15.11 2.03
CA ARG A 9 48.24 -14.21 2.87
C ARG A 9 48.98 -12.87 2.95
N GLY A 10 48.26 -11.76 2.89
CA GLY A 10 48.80 -10.45 3.26
C GLY A 10 47.80 -9.64 4.09
N GLU A 11 48.02 -9.60 5.41
CA GLU A 11 47.43 -8.63 6.35
C GLU A 11 48.36 -7.42 6.50
N GLY A 12 47.79 -6.24 6.74
CA GLY A 12 48.52 -5.02 7.11
C GLY A 12 47.57 -3.91 7.58
N SER A 13 47.53 -3.69 8.89
CA SER A 13 46.68 -2.79 9.67
C SER A 13 47.40 -1.46 10.03
N SER A 14 46.64 -0.35 10.18
CA SER A 14 46.74 0.71 11.22
C SER A 14 46.04 2.00 10.71
N ALA A 15 44.88 2.44 11.23
CA ALA A 15 44.61 3.14 12.50
C ALA A 15 45.05 4.63 12.51
N GLU A 16 44.10 5.59 12.47
CA GLU A 16 44.12 6.81 13.32
C GLU A 16 42.81 7.65 13.24
N SER A 17 42.41 8.22 14.38
CA SER A 17 41.35 9.24 14.65
C SER A 17 41.58 9.72 16.10
N PRO A 18 41.02 10.83 16.65
CA PRO A 18 40.42 12.10 16.17
C PRO A 18 41.03 13.35 16.93
N PRO A 19 40.40 14.54 17.11
CA PRO A 19 39.34 14.76 18.13
C PRO A 19 38.28 15.88 17.87
N ARG A 20 37.35 16.02 18.83
CA ARG A 20 36.10 16.81 18.89
C ARG A 20 36.25 18.29 19.33
N SER A 21 35.28 19.16 18.96
CA SER A 21 34.63 20.24 19.77
C SER A 21 33.56 20.96 18.90
N ARG A 22 32.25 21.00 19.18
CA ARG A 22 31.37 21.64 20.21
C ARG A 22 31.11 23.17 20.06
N VAL A 23 29.80 23.51 19.88
CA VAL A 23 29.03 24.71 20.36
C VAL A 23 29.20 26.04 19.58
N SER A 24 28.24 26.91 19.20
CA SER A 24 26.75 26.98 19.08
C SER A 24 26.39 28.26 18.21
N PRO A 25 25.27 29.03 18.34
CA PRO A 25 24.22 29.23 17.29
C PRO A 25 23.93 30.71 16.87
N ARG A 26 23.15 30.94 15.78
CA ARG A 26 22.35 32.18 15.52
C ARG A 26 21.42 32.00 14.28
N VAL A 27 20.08 32.14 14.38
CA VAL A 27 19.21 33.36 14.18
C VAL A 27 19.20 33.79 12.70
N SER A 28 18.10 33.96 11.95
CA SER A 28 16.71 34.40 12.22
C SER A 28 15.77 34.08 11.03
N GLY A 29 14.45 34.15 11.25
CA GLY A 29 13.42 34.22 10.22
C GLY A 29 12.12 33.55 10.68
N GLU A 30 11.46 34.08 11.71
CA GLU A 30 10.23 34.91 11.58
C GLU A 30 9.12 34.25 10.75
N ARG A 31 8.12 33.69 11.44
CA ARG A 31 6.70 34.00 11.24
C ARG A 31 5.86 33.45 12.39
N GLU A 32 5.34 34.40 13.15
CA GLU A 32 4.25 34.26 14.10
C GLU A 32 2.96 33.85 13.39
N CYS A 33 2.12 33.07 14.06
CA CYS A 33 0.66 33.30 14.15
C CYS A 33 0.08 32.43 15.28
N SER A 34 -0.15 33.07 16.43
CA SER A 34 -1.24 32.91 17.43
C SER A 34 -1.90 31.53 17.61
N PHE A 35 -1.70 30.86 18.75
CA PHE A 35 -2.48 31.01 19.99
C PHE A 35 -3.98 30.76 19.79
N VAL A 36 -4.44 29.54 20.11
CA VAL A 36 -5.87 29.22 20.21
C VAL A 36 -6.23 29.17 21.69
N ASP A 37 -7.14 30.08 22.05
CA ASP A 37 -7.61 30.34 23.39
C ASP A 37 -8.62 29.27 23.86
N LEU A 38 -8.55 28.91 25.14
CA LEU A 38 -9.48 28.02 25.84
C LEU A 38 -10.35 28.85 26.78
N THR A 39 -11.62 29.08 26.43
CA THR A 39 -12.69 29.50 27.37
C THR A 39 -14.03 28.95 26.83
N THR A 40 -14.66 27.94 27.45
CA THR A 40 -15.67 27.94 28.54
C THR A 40 -17.00 28.65 28.26
N SER A 41 -18.09 27.87 28.42
CA SER A 41 -19.46 28.25 28.85
C SER A 41 -20.39 28.85 27.78
N SER A 42 -21.73 28.75 27.79
CA SER A 42 -22.77 28.06 28.60
C SER A 42 -24.13 28.28 27.87
N GLU A 43 -25.04 27.31 28.06
CA GLU A 43 -26.53 27.32 28.14
C GLU A 43 -27.46 28.26 27.32
N ALA A 44 -28.52 27.64 26.79
CA ALA A 44 -29.98 27.96 26.94
C ALA A 44 -30.74 27.18 25.84
N ASP A 45 -31.40 26.05 26.10
CA ASP A 45 -32.76 25.84 26.65
C ASP A 45 -33.91 26.49 25.85
N SER A 46 -34.79 25.65 25.25
CA SER A 46 -36.27 25.71 25.42
C SER A 46 -37.05 25.03 24.27
N GLY A 47 -37.73 23.94 24.64
CA GLY A 47 -39.05 23.49 24.15
C GLY A 47 -39.14 22.81 22.78
N SER A 48 -40.03 21.85 22.49
CA SER A 48 -40.99 21.01 23.22
C SER A 48 -41.72 20.22 22.12
N GLY A 49 -41.92 18.91 22.26
CA GLY A 49 -42.74 18.13 21.30
C GLY A 49 -42.52 16.62 21.34
N GLN A 50 -43.25 15.95 22.23
CA GLN A 50 -43.40 14.49 22.46
C GLN A 50 -43.82 13.71 21.17
N ALA A 51 -43.71 12.38 21.04
CA ALA A 51 -44.15 11.35 21.99
C ALA A 51 -43.65 9.91 21.70
N SER A 52 -43.46 9.19 22.81
CA SER A 52 -43.76 7.76 23.08
C SER A 52 -43.01 6.65 22.31
N ARG A 53 -42.05 5.94 22.94
CA ARG A 53 -42.11 4.92 24.04
C ARG A 53 -42.32 3.50 23.49
N MET A 54 -41.37 2.59 23.80
CA MET A 54 -41.56 1.48 24.75
C MET A 54 -40.35 0.52 24.77
N SER A 55 -39.71 0.39 25.94
CA SER A 55 -38.93 -0.75 26.45
C SER A 55 -38.58 -0.45 27.91
N PRO A 56 -38.18 -1.42 28.74
CA PRO A 56 -38.82 -2.68 29.16
C PRO A 56 -39.09 -2.67 30.70
N PRO A 57 -39.79 -3.63 31.32
CA PRO A 57 -39.87 -3.67 32.78
C PRO A 57 -38.82 -4.62 33.39
N ARG A 58 -38.01 -4.08 34.31
CA ARG A 58 -37.43 -4.83 35.44
C ARG A 58 -38.13 -4.39 36.72
N GLN A 59 -38.50 -5.37 37.53
CA GLN A 59 -39.18 -5.22 38.82
C GLN A 59 -38.30 -4.53 39.88
N PRO A 60 -38.92 -3.79 40.81
CA PRO A 60 -38.44 -3.64 42.17
C PRO A 60 -39.28 -4.44 43.17
N SER A 61 -38.61 -4.94 44.20
CA SER A 61 -39.15 -5.67 45.35
C SER A 61 -39.92 -4.77 46.33
N SER A 62 -40.86 -5.40 47.05
CA SER A 62 -41.75 -4.89 48.11
C SER A 62 -41.03 -4.23 49.32
N PRO A 63 -41.77 -3.49 50.17
CA PRO A 63 -42.26 -4.14 51.40
C PRO A 63 -43.61 -3.63 51.96
N GLY A 64 -44.32 -4.54 52.64
CA GLY A 64 -45.19 -4.26 53.80
C GLY A 64 -46.61 -3.77 53.53
N ASP A 65 -47.60 -4.66 53.62
CA ASP A 65 -48.39 -4.75 54.85
C ASP A 65 -49.30 -5.98 54.86
N THR A 66 -49.28 -6.62 56.02
CA THR A 66 -50.09 -7.75 56.46
C THR A 66 -51.59 -7.43 56.50
N THR A 67 -52.39 -8.49 56.41
CA THR A 67 -53.80 -8.64 56.88
C THR A 67 -54.90 -8.71 55.82
N SER A 68 -54.88 -9.74 54.98
CA SER A 68 -56.13 -10.35 54.45
C SER A 68 -55.82 -11.61 53.64
N ASP A 69 -55.36 -12.68 54.28
CA ASP A 69 -55.06 -13.93 53.56
C ASP A 69 -55.38 -15.21 54.36
N THR A 70 -56.33 -15.11 55.29
CA THR A 70 -56.93 -16.29 55.96
C THR A 70 -58.36 -16.56 55.52
N GLU A 71 -59.02 -15.64 54.80
CA GLU A 71 -60.40 -15.85 54.32
C GLU A 71 -60.46 -16.39 52.87
N ASP A 72 -59.57 -15.96 51.97
CA ASP A 72 -59.63 -16.37 50.56
C ASP A 72 -59.17 -17.82 50.30
N LYS A 73 -58.26 -18.33 51.15
CA LYS A 73 -57.84 -19.74 51.12
C LYS A 73 -58.93 -20.67 51.64
N SER A 74 -59.75 -20.18 52.57
CA SER A 74 -60.89 -20.91 53.14
C SER A 74 -62.05 -20.99 52.15
N ASP A 75 -62.30 -19.93 51.38
CA ASP A 75 -63.34 -19.92 50.36
C ASP A 75 -62.96 -20.72 49.11
N SER A 76 -61.70 -20.70 48.70
CA SER A 76 -61.21 -21.57 47.63
C SER A 76 -61.16 -23.04 48.07
N ALA A 77 -60.75 -23.34 49.30
CA ALA A 77 -60.85 -24.69 49.87
C ALA A 77 -62.30 -25.15 50.04
N ARG A 78 -63.24 -24.27 50.44
CA ARG A 78 -64.68 -24.57 50.51
C ARG A 78 -65.28 -24.75 49.13
N ARG A 79 -64.89 -23.97 48.12
CA ARG A 79 -65.34 -24.15 46.73
C ARG A 79 -64.80 -25.43 46.12
N LEU A 80 -63.55 -25.79 46.40
CA LEU A 80 -62.99 -27.08 45.98
C LEU A 80 -63.64 -28.24 46.74
N ALA A 81 -63.85 -28.13 48.04
CA ALA A 81 -64.58 -29.12 48.83
C ALA A 81 -66.03 -29.25 48.38
N TRP A 82 -66.68 -28.15 48.02
CA TRP A 82 -68.03 -28.14 47.46
C TRP A 82 -68.06 -28.69 46.04
N LEU A 83 -67.07 -28.41 45.19
CA LEU A 83 -66.94 -28.99 43.85
C LEU A 83 -66.63 -30.49 43.90
N VAL A 84 -65.81 -30.93 44.85
CA VAL A 84 -65.53 -32.35 45.11
C VAL A 84 -66.77 -33.03 45.68
N ALA A 85 -67.45 -32.43 46.66
CA ALA A 85 -68.71 -32.97 47.17
C ALA A 85 -69.79 -33.01 46.07
N PHE A 86 -69.88 -31.99 45.23
CA PHE A 86 -70.82 -31.87 44.12
C PHE A 86 -70.48 -32.83 42.96
N SER A 87 -69.21 -33.15 42.74
CA SER A 87 -68.81 -34.19 41.77
C SER A 87 -69.03 -35.60 42.31
N LEU A 88 -68.87 -35.84 43.62
CA LEU A 88 -69.16 -37.12 44.26
C LEU A 88 -70.68 -37.40 44.46
N THR A 89 -71.52 -36.35 44.52
CA THR A 89 -72.98 -36.49 44.77
C THR A 89 -73.87 -36.23 43.56
N ARG A 90 -73.29 -35.97 42.38
CA ARG A 90 -74.06 -35.99 41.13
C ARG A 90 -74.43 -37.44 40.78
N PRO A 91 -75.72 -37.77 40.56
CA PRO A 91 -76.06 -38.97 39.81
C PRO A 91 -75.56 -38.73 38.37
N ALA A 92 -74.55 -39.48 37.94
CA ALA A 92 -74.13 -39.48 36.55
C ALA A 92 -75.29 -40.01 35.72
N VAL A 93 -76.00 -39.11 35.03
CA VAL A 93 -77.01 -39.49 34.04
C VAL A 93 -76.28 -40.35 32.99
N PRO A 94 -76.73 -41.58 32.69
CA PRO A 94 -76.07 -42.40 31.69
C PRO A 94 -76.21 -41.73 30.34
N SER A 95 -75.07 -41.36 29.74
CA SER A 95 -75.03 -40.62 28.47
C SER A 95 -75.65 -41.42 27.31
N ASP A 96 -75.78 -42.74 27.43
CA ASP A 96 -76.32 -43.62 26.41
C ASP A 96 -77.59 -44.38 26.88
N ARG A 97 -78.53 -44.63 25.96
CA ARG A 97 -79.80 -45.31 26.22
C ARG A 97 -79.60 -46.79 26.58
N ALA A 98 -78.65 -47.45 25.93
CA ALA A 98 -78.26 -48.83 26.26
C ALA A 98 -77.74 -48.95 27.70
N GLN A 99 -77.09 -47.89 28.19
CA GLN A 99 -76.54 -47.82 29.54
C GLN A 99 -77.62 -47.58 30.60
N ARG A 100 -78.65 -46.77 30.28
CA ARG A 100 -79.85 -46.63 31.12
C ARG A 100 -80.59 -47.94 31.29
N ASP A 101 -80.75 -48.70 30.21
CA ASP A 101 -81.45 -49.98 30.25
C ASP A 101 -80.68 -51.03 31.06
N ALA A 102 -79.34 -51.09 30.94
CA ALA A 102 -78.49 -52.00 31.71
C ALA A 102 -78.51 -51.74 33.23
N VAL A 103 -78.59 -50.46 33.65
CA VAL A 103 -78.70 -50.09 35.07
C VAL A 103 -80.09 -50.45 35.63
N LEU A 104 -81.14 -50.28 34.83
CA LEU A 104 -82.51 -50.58 35.24
C LEU A 104 -82.83 -52.08 35.22
N SER A 105 -82.14 -52.87 34.40
CA SER A 105 -82.31 -54.32 34.30
C SER A 105 -81.44 -55.13 35.26
N ALA A 106 -80.57 -54.49 36.04
CA ALA A 106 -79.66 -55.18 36.96
C ALA A 106 -80.46 -55.85 38.10
N ALA A 107 -80.40 -57.18 38.17
CA ALA A 107 -81.07 -57.98 39.19
C ALA A 107 -80.21 -58.19 40.45
N SER A 108 -78.95 -57.75 40.41
CA SER A 108 -78.00 -57.86 41.53
C SER A 108 -77.11 -56.63 41.68
N ILE A 109 -76.61 -56.43 42.90
CA ILE A 109 -75.63 -55.37 43.24
C ILE A 109 -74.36 -55.51 42.38
N HIS A 110 -74.02 -56.74 41.98
CA HIS A 110 -72.86 -57.00 41.12
C HIS A 110 -73.08 -56.49 39.68
N GLU A 111 -74.25 -56.76 39.08
CA GLU A 111 -74.61 -56.27 37.74
C GLU A 111 -74.77 -54.74 37.70
N LEU A 112 -75.35 -54.15 38.75
CA LEU A 112 -75.44 -52.69 38.89
C LEU A 112 -74.04 -52.08 39.06
N GLY A 113 -73.18 -52.73 39.82
CA GLY A 113 -71.77 -52.36 39.98
C GLY A 113 -71.02 -52.37 38.66
N ASP A 114 -71.23 -53.37 37.81
CA ASP A 114 -70.57 -53.46 36.49
C ASP A 114 -71.15 -52.45 35.48
N ALA A 115 -72.46 -52.21 35.46
CA ALA A 115 -73.06 -51.18 34.61
C ALA A 115 -72.55 -49.76 34.95
N LEU A 116 -72.37 -49.46 36.24
CA LEU A 116 -71.74 -48.21 36.70
C LEU A 116 -70.23 -48.19 36.41
N ARG A 117 -69.53 -49.33 36.51
CA ARG A 117 -68.10 -49.41 36.19
C ARG A 117 -67.80 -49.02 34.73
N HIS A 118 -68.68 -49.42 33.80
CA HIS A 118 -68.61 -48.99 32.39
C HIS A 118 -68.96 -47.51 32.17
N GLN A 119 -69.67 -46.87 33.10
CA GLN A 119 -69.98 -45.43 33.09
C GLN A 119 -68.80 -44.55 33.52
N PHE A 120 -67.97 -45.08 34.41
CA PHE A 120 -66.74 -44.43 34.87
C PHE A 120 -65.48 -44.98 34.19
N ALA A 121 -65.63 -45.89 33.22
CA ALA A 121 -64.57 -46.31 32.30
C ALA A 121 -64.27 -45.17 31.32
N GLY A 122 -63.67 -44.09 31.82
CA GLY A 122 -62.97 -43.13 30.98
C GLY A 122 -61.78 -43.80 30.28
N PRO A 123 -61.15 -43.14 29.29
CA PRO A 123 -59.88 -43.62 28.77
C PRO A 123 -58.95 -43.94 29.93
N ASP A 124 -58.21 -45.05 29.86
CA ASP A 124 -57.30 -45.48 30.93
C ASP A 124 -56.37 -44.31 31.28
N SER A 125 -56.67 -43.58 32.36
CA SER A 125 -55.98 -42.32 32.68
C SER A 125 -54.47 -42.52 32.82
N SER A 126 -54.07 -43.73 33.22
CA SER A 126 -52.67 -44.17 33.26
C SER A 126 -52.01 -44.21 31.87
N ALA A 127 -52.72 -44.72 30.86
CA ALA A 127 -52.22 -44.76 29.48
C ALA A 127 -52.08 -43.36 28.89
N VAL A 128 -53.05 -42.47 29.11
CA VAL A 128 -52.97 -41.06 28.69
C VAL A 128 -51.81 -40.33 29.38
N ILE A 129 -51.61 -40.55 30.68
CA ILE A 129 -50.47 -39.97 31.41
C ILE A 129 -49.13 -40.52 30.90
N ALA A 130 -49.05 -41.80 30.55
CA ALA A 130 -47.85 -42.40 29.97
C ALA A 130 -47.54 -41.82 28.58
N ASP A 131 -48.57 -41.62 27.76
CA ASP A 131 -48.47 -41.01 26.43
C ASP A 131 -47.98 -39.56 26.52
N MET A 132 -48.60 -38.73 27.37
CA MET A 132 -48.17 -37.35 27.62
C MET A 132 -46.72 -37.25 28.13
N ARG A 133 -46.27 -38.21 28.97
CA ARG A 133 -44.87 -38.27 29.41
C ARG A 133 -43.94 -38.59 28.24
N SER A 134 -44.36 -39.47 27.35
CA SER A 134 -43.59 -39.80 26.14
C SER A 134 -43.50 -38.61 25.20
N GLU A 135 -44.60 -37.88 24.97
CA GLU A 135 -44.61 -36.66 24.15
C GLU A 135 -43.75 -35.55 24.77
N LEU A 136 -43.83 -35.36 26.09
CA LEU A 136 -42.98 -34.40 26.80
C LEU A 136 -41.49 -34.76 26.63
N GLN A 137 -41.15 -36.05 26.68
CA GLN A 137 -39.77 -36.51 26.47
C GLN A 137 -39.31 -36.23 25.04
N VAL A 138 -40.16 -36.45 24.02
CA VAL A 138 -39.85 -36.10 22.62
C VAL A 138 -39.67 -34.59 22.47
N ALA A 139 -40.57 -33.78 23.04
CA ALA A 139 -40.46 -32.32 23.00
C ALA A 139 -39.16 -31.83 23.67
N GLN A 140 -38.76 -32.43 24.79
CA GLN A 140 -37.48 -32.15 25.46
C GLN A 140 -36.28 -32.50 24.58
N GLN A 141 -36.32 -33.64 23.89
CA GLN A 141 -35.25 -34.04 22.96
C GLN A 141 -35.15 -33.05 21.79
N ILE A 142 -36.28 -32.69 21.17
CA ILE A 142 -36.32 -31.72 20.07
C ILE A 142 -35.77 -30.37 20.54
N ASN A 143 -36.20 -29.88 21.70
CA ASN A 143 -35.67 -28.62 22.26
C ASN A 143 -34.16 -28.70 22.50
N SER A 144 -33.65 -29.81 23.05
CA SER A 144 -32.21 -29.99 23.24
C SER A 144 -31.44 -29.98 21.91
N ALA A 145 -32.01 -30.56 20.85
CA ALA A 145 -31.42 -30.57 19.52
C ALA A 145 -31.42 -29.17 18.88
N LEU A 146 -32.52 -28.42 19.04
CA LEU A 146 -32.63 -27.04 18.57
C LEU A 146 -31.63 -26.12 19.28
N THR A 147 -31.46 -26.24 20.60
CA THR A 147 -30.46 -25.48 21.34
C THR A 147 -29.05 -25.74 20.81
N ARG A 148 -28.67 -27.02 20.63
CA ARG A 148 -27.36 -27.37 20.05
C ARG A 148 -27.15 -26.78 18.66
N ARG A 149 -28.19 -26.79 17.82
CA ARG A 149 -28.12 -26.19 16.48
C ARG A 149 -27.97 -24.68 16.55
N LEU A 150 -28.67 -24.01 17.46
CA LEU A 150 -28.53 -22.57 17.69
C LEU A 150 -27.13 -22.23 18.20
N ASP A 151 -26.57 -23.02 19.11
CA ASP A 151 -25.20 -22.86 19.60
C ASP A 151 -24.19 -23.03 18.45
N THR A 152 -24.39 -24.04 17.60
CA THR A 152 -23.54 -24.29 16.42
C THR A 152 -23.60 -23.12 15.44
N GLN A 153 -24.79 -22.64 15.10
CA GLN A 153 -24.97 -21.47 14.24
C GLN A 153 -24.37 -20.20 14.86
N SER A 154 -24.44 -20.05 16.18
CA SER A 154 -23.82 -18.91 16.88
C SER A 154 -22.29 -18.95 16.77
N ALA A 155 -21.68 -20.14 16.86
CA ALA A 155 -20.26 -20.33 16.69
C ALA A 155 -19.82 -20.06 15.23
N GLU A 156 -20.59 -20.55 14.25
CA GLU A 156 -20.35 -20.27 12.83
C GLU A 156 -20.42 -18.77 12.51
N LEU A 157 -21.42 -18.05 13.05
CA LEU A 157 -21.53 -16.60 12.88
C LEU A 157 -20.36 -15.85 13.53
N ALA A 158 -19.86 -16.32 14.68
CA ALA A 158 -18.69 -15.74 15.32
C ALA A 158 -17.43 -15.95 14.48
N ASP A 159 -17.25 -17.14 13.91
CA ASP A 159 -16.12 -17.46 13.04
C ASP A 159 -16.15 -16.64 11.73
N LEU A 160 -17.29 -16.62 11.02
CA LEU A 160 -17.45 -15.81 9.81
C LEU A 160 -17.22 -14.33 10.07
N ARG A 161 -17.64 -13.81 11.22
CA ARG A 161 -17.36 -12.43 11.61
C ARG A 161 -15.87 -12.18 11.83
N SER A 162 -15.15 -13.14 12.43
CA SER A 162 -13.70 -13.07 12.58
C SER A 162 -13.01 -13.06 11.21
N GLN A 163 -13.40 -13.98 10.32
CA GLN A 163 -12.87 -14.05 8.95
C GLN A 163 -13.13 -12.75 8.18
N LEU A 164 -14.33 -12.17 8.27
CA LEU A 164 -14.66 -10.89 7.64
C LEU A 164 -13.74 -9.76 8.14
N ASN A 165 -13.47 -9.72 9.45
CA ASN A 165 -12.57 -8.72 10.03
C ASN A 165 -11.14 -8.88 9.50
N ILE A 166 -10.64 -10.12 9.42
CA ILE A 166 -9.31 -10.41 8.86
C ILE A 166 -9.24 -9.95 7.40
N MET A 167 -10.20 -10.36 6.58
CA MET A 167 -10.27 -9.98 5.16
C MET A 167 -10.39 -8.47 4.96
N THR A 168 -11.09 -7.77 5.86
CA THR A 168 -11.20 -6.32 5.86
C THR A 168 -9.86 -5.66 6.14
N LEU A 169 -9.12 -6.15 7.14
CA LEU A 169 -7.77 -5.66 7.45
C LEU A 169 -6.79 -5.91 6.30
N GLU A 170 -6.86 -7.08 5.66
CA GLU A 170 -6.03 -7.39 4.49
C GLU A 170 -6.32 -6.47 3.31
N ARG A 171 -7.60 -6.22 3.03
CA ARG A 171 -8.02 -5.27 1.98
C ARG A 171 -7.47 -3.86 2.25
N ASP A 172 -7.59 -3.38 3.48
CA ASP A 172 -7.12 -2.04 3.84
C ASP A 172 -5.59 -1.94 3.72
N ARG A 173 -4.86 -2.99 4.13
CA ARG A 173 -3.39 -3.09 3.94
C ARG A 173 -3.00 -3.07 2.46
N LEU A 174 -3.70 -3.82 1.61
CA LEU A 174 -3.44 -3.83 0.15
C LEU A 174 -3.74 -2.47 -0.49
N LEU A 175 -4.79 -1.80 -0.04
CA LEU A 175 -5.15 -0.47 -0.52
C LEU A 175 -4.09 0.57 -0.15
N ASP A 176 -3.54 0.51 1.06
CA ASP A 176 -2.44 1.40 1.47
C ASP A 176 -1.13 1.08 0.75
N LEU A 177 -0.81 -0.19 0.52
CA LEU A 177 0.32 -0.58 -0.32
C LEU A 177 0.16 -0.10 -1.77
N SER A 178 -1.05 -0.15 -2.31
CA SER A 178 -1.37 0.39 -3.64
C SER A 178 -1.13 1.91 -3.69
N LYS A 179 -1.60 2.66 -2.69
CA LYS A 179 -1.31 4.11 -2.59
C LYS A 179 0.19 4.39 -2.54
N GLN A 180 0.93 3.65 -1.72
CA GLN A 180 2.38 3.81 -1.58
C GLN A 180 3.11 3.51 -2.91
N SER A 181 2.74 2.40 -3.57
CA SER A 181 3.29 2.03 -4.88
C SER A 181 3.01 3.08 -5.95
N ASN A 182 1.78 3.61 -5.98
CA ASN A 182 1.42 4.67 -6.91
C ASN A 182 2.21 5.96 -6.67
N ALA A 183 2.40 6.35 -5.40
CA ALA A 183 3.22 7.50 -5.03
C ALA A 183 4.69 7.31 -5.44
N PHE A 184 5.26 6.13 -5.19
CA PHE A 184 6.63 5.79 -5.62
C PHE A 184 6.77 5.83 -7.13
N THR A 185 5.81 5.26 -7.87
CA THR A 185 5.81 5.26 -9.33
C THR A 185 5.71 6.68 -9.88
N ALA A 186 4.91 7.56 -9.26
CA ALA A 186 4.85 8.97 -9.63
C ALA A 186 6.20 9.69 -9.39
N SER A 187 6.86 9.42 -8.26
CA SER A 187 8.19 9.95 -7.97
C SER A 187 9.24 9.49 -8.99
N LEU A 188 9.22 8.20 -9.36
CA LEU A 188 10.12 7.65 -10.39
C LEU A 188 9.88 8.31 -11.76
N ARG A 189 8.63 8.47 -12.16
CA ARG A 189 8.31 9.16 -13.44
C ARG A 189 8.85 10.59 -13.45
N LYS A 190 8.74 11.30 -12.32
CA LYS A 190 9.28 12.65 -12.18
C LYS A 190 10.82 12.66 -12.30
N SER A 191 11.52 11.77 -11.60
CA SER A 191 12.98 11.71 -11.66
C SER A 191 13.49 11.30 -13.04
N VAL A 192 12.78 10.41 -13.74
CA VAL A 192 13.11 10.04 -15.13
C VAL A 192 12.95 11.24 -16.06
N ALA A 193 11.86 11.99 -15.96
CA ALA A 193 11.66 13.19 -16.77
C ALA A 193 12.74 14.27 -16.51
N GLU A 194 13.14 14.46 -15.25
CA GLU A 194 14.23 15.36 -14.88
C GLU A 194 15.58 14.90 -15.48
N LEU A 195 15.87 13.60 -15.42
CA LEU A 195 17.10 13.03 -15.98
C LEU A 195 17.11 13.09 -17.52
N GLU A 196 15.99 12.83 -18.18
CA GLU A 196 15.84 12.97 -19.63
C GLU A 196 16.07 14.42 -20.09
N ALA A 197 15.53 15.39 -19.35
CA ALA A 197 15.77 16.81 -19.62
C ALA A 197 17.26 17.18 -19.46
N GLN A 198 17.91 16.71 -18.39
CA GLN A 198 19.34 16.93 -18.19
C GLN A 198 20.19 16.29 -19.30
N ALA A 199 19.84 15.07 -19.72
CA ALA A 199 20.53 14.37 -20.81
C ALA A 199 20.36 15.11 -22.15
N ALA A 200 19.17 15.66 -22.43
CA ALA A 200 18.93 16.46 -23.63
C ALA A 200 19.81 17.72 -23.66
N VAL A 201 19.91 18.43 -22.54
CA VAL A 201 20.79 19.60 -22.39
C VAL A 201 22.25 19.21 -22.60
N ALA A 202 22.74 18.18 -21.89
CA ALA A 202 24.12 17.72 -22.01
C ALA A 202 24.46 17.30 -23.46
N ARG A 203 23.55 16.59 -24.13
CA ARG A 203 23.71 16.20 -25.53
C ARG A 203 23.78 17.41 -26.47
N SER A 204 22.94 18.42 -26.24
CA SER A 204 22.96 19.66 -27.04
C SER A 204 24.29 20.42 -26.89
N GLN A 205 24.82 20.48 -25.67
CA GLN A 205 26.10 21.12 -25.37
C GLN A 205 27.26 20.36 -26.01
N ALA A 206 27.29 19.03 -25.90
CA ALA A 206 28.30 18.20 -26.56
C ALA A 206 28.28 18.37 -28.08
N ASN A 207 27.09 18.37 -28.70
CA ASN A 207 26.95 18.62 -30.13
C ASN A 207 27.46 20.01 -30.54
N ALA A 208 27.18 21.04 -29.73
CA ALA A 208 27.66 22.39 -29.99
C ALA A 208 29.19 22.48 -29.89
N GLN A 209 29.80 21.81 -28.92
CA GLN A 209 31.27 21.72 -28.78
C GLN A 209 31.91 21.00 -29.97
N VAL A 210 31.35 19.88 -30.39
CA VAL A 210 31.81 19.13 -31.57
C VAL A 210 31.72 20.00 -32.82
N ALA A 211 30.59 20.68 -33.03
CA ALA A 211 30.42 21.59 -34.16
C ALA A 211 31.44 22.76 -34.13
N ALA A 212 31.74 23.31 -32.95
CA ALA A 212 32.76 24.34 -32.81
C ALA A 212 34.16 23.80 -33.14
N ALA A 213 34.51 22.61 -32.64
CA ALA A 213 35.79 21.97 -32.93
C ALA A 213 35.98 21.72 -34.44
N PHE A 214 34.94 21.26 -35.14
CA PHE A 214 34.98 21.11 -36.60
C PHE A 214 35.21 22.44 -37.33
N ARG A 215 34.52 23.52 -36.92
CA ARG A 215 34.76 24.86 -37.49
C ARG A 215 36.20 25.33 -37.29
N HIS A 216 36.79 25.07 -36.13
CA HIS A 216 38.19 25.36 -35.87
C HIS A 216 39.14 24.53 -36.75
N ALA A 217 38.88 23.23 -36.89
CA ALA A 217 39.66 22.35 -37.75
C ALA A 217 39.62 22.80 -39.22
N ASP A 218 38.45 23.19 -39.74
CA ASP A 218 38.32 23.73 -41.10
C ASP A 218 39.09 25.06 -41.27
N GLY A 219 39.10 25.90 -40.24
CA GLY A 219 39.90 27.12 -40.20
C GLY A 219 41.40 26.83 -40.32
N PHE A 220 41.91 25.89 -39.51
CA PHE A 220 43.31 25.47 -39.58
C PHE A 220 43.66 24.83 -40.91
N LYS A 221 42.77 24.02 -41.48
CA LYS A 221 42.97 23.41 -42.81
C LYS A 221 43.18 24.47 -43.89
N ARG A 222 42.34 25.52 -43.90
CA ARG A 222 42.51 26.65 -44.84
C ARG A 222 43.83 27.38 -44.61
N GLN A 223 44.19 27.65 -43.36
CA GLN A 223 45.45 28.29 -43.03
C GLN A 223 46.66 27.50 -43.54
N VAL A 224 46.66 26.17 -43.37
CA VAL A 224 47.72 25.30 -43.90
C VAL A 224 47.79 25.40 -45.42
N GLN A 225 46.65 25.35 -46.12
CA GLN A 225 46.60 25.49 -47.58
C GLN A 225 47.17 26.83 -48.06
N ASP A 226 46.81 27.94 -47.40
CA ASP A 226 47.33 29.27 -47.73
C ASP A 226 48.86 29.34 -47.53
N ARG A 227 49.37 28.75 -46.43
CA ARG A 227 50.81 28.68 -46.15
C ARG A 227 51.54 27.79 -47.15
N ASP A 228 50.95 26.67 -47.57
CA ASP A 228 51.55 25.78 -48.57
C ASP A 228 51.69 26.50 -49.92
N GLN A 229 50.68 27.29 -50.31
CA GLN A 229 50.73 28.12 -51.51
C GLN A 229 51.80 29.20 -51.41
N GLU A 230 51.91 29.87 -50.26
CA GLU A 230 52.95 30.88 -50.01
C GLU A 230 54.36 30.27 -50.06
N ILE A 231 54.57 29.10 -49.43
CA ILE A 231 55.83 28.36 -49.50
C ILE A 231 56.16 27.99 -50.95
N ALA A 232 55.18 27.55 -51.74
CA ALA A 232 55.39 27.25 -53.15
C ALA A 232 55.80 28.49 -53.95
N ALA A 233 55.15 29.64 -53.73
CA ALA A 233 55.50 30.90 -54.38
C ALA A 233 56.91 31.38 -54.00
N LEU A 234 57.25 31.31 -52.71
CA LEU A 234 58.59 31.67 -52.22
C LEU A 234 59.69 30.79 -52.81
N ARG A 235 59.44 29.48 -52.98
CA ARG A 235 60.38 28.57 -53.64
C ARG A 235 60.67 28.99 -55.09
N VAL A 236 59.64 29.39 -55.85
CA VAL A 236 59.83 29.91 -57.21
C VAL A 236 60.65 31.20 -57.19
N SER A 237 60.31 32.15 -56.31
CA SER A 237 61.06 33.42 -56.18
C SER A 237 62.54 33.21 -55.81
N ILE A 238 62.85 32.22 -54.96
CA ILE A 238 64.24 31.86 -54.64
C ILE A 238 64.94 31.31 -55.87
N ALA A 239 64.33 30.36 -56.59
CA ALA A 239 64.93 29.79 -57.79
C ALA A 239 65.18 30.85 -58.88
N ASP A 240 64.28 31.82 -59.05
CA ASP A 240 64.46 32.93 -60.00
C ASP A 240 65.60 33.87 -59.58
N ARG A 241 65.73 34.17 -58.28
CA ARG A 241 66.87 34.94 -57.74
C ARG A 241 68.19 34.19 -57.92
N ASP A 242 68.21 32.88 -57.66
CA ASP A 242 69.42 32.07 -57.83
C ASP A 242 69.89 32.08 -59.30
N ARG A 243 68.96 32.04 -60.27
CA ARG A 243 69.31 32.24 -61.69
C ARG A 243 69.89 33.63 -61.96
N ALA A 244 69.25 34.69 -61.46
CA ALA A 244 69.73 36.06 -61.65
C ALA A 244 71.13 36.27 -61.03
N TYR A 245 71.41 35.67 -59.87
CA TYR A 245 72.74 35.69 -59.26
C TYR A 245 73.77 34.92 -60.09
N ALA A 246 73.41 33.76 -60.62
CA ALA A 246 74.30 32.99 -61.51
C ALA A 246 74.65 33.76 -62.79
N ASP A 247 73.66 34.43 -63.40
CA ASP A 247 73.86 35.28 -64.58
C ASP A 247 74.81 36.45 -64.27
N LEU A 248 74.58 37.15 -63.15
CA LEU A 248 75.44 38.26 -62.73
C LEU A 248 76.87 37.80 -62.42
N GLN A 249 77.02 36.63 -61.79
CA GLN A 249 78.32 36.01 -61.54
C GLN A 249 79.03 35.68 -62.85
N GLY A 250 78.30 35.16 -63.85
CA GLY A 250 78.80 34.93 -65.20
C GLY A 250 79.30 36.23 -65.85
N VAL A 251 78.50 37.30 -65.83
CA VAL A 251 78.88 38.61 -66.36
C VAL A 251 80.12 39.16 -65.66
N ALA A 252 80.17 39.12 -64.33
CA ALA A 252 81.33 39.59 -63.55
C ALA A 252 82.61 38.80 -63.89
N SER A 253 82.50 37.48 -64.04
CA SER A 253 83.62 36.63 -64.45
C SER A 253 84.12 36.99 -65.86
N THR A 254 83.22 37.18 -66.82
CA THR A 254 83.60 37.60 -68.18
C THR A 254 84.27 38.98 -68.20
N HIS A 255 83.74 39.95 -67.45
CA HIS A 255 84.32 41.29 -67.34
C HIS A 255 85.73 41.24 -66.71
N PHE A 256 85.92 40.43 -65.67
CA PHE A 256 87.24 40.24 -65.07
C PHE A 256 88.24 39.62 -66.05
N ALA A 257 87.83 38.60 -66.82
CA ALA A 257 88.67 38.02 -67.86
C ALA A 257 89.05 39.04 -68.94
N GLN A 258 88.10 39.88 -69.37
CA GLN A 258 88.36 40.98 -70.32
C GLN A 258 89.38 41.99 -69.78
N LEU A 259 89.30 42.35 -68.50
CA LEU A 259 90.28 43.23 -67.85
C LEU A 259 91.68 42.60 -67.82
N GLN A 260 91.78 41.30 -67.52
CA GLN A 260 93.05 40.60 -67.55
C GLN A 260 93.66 40.54 -68.96
N GLU A 261 92.84 40.27 -69.98
CA GLU A 261 93.27 40.25 -71.38
C GLU A 261 93.76 41.63 -71.83
N SER A 262 93.03 42.69 -71.47
CA SER A 262 93.41 44.07 -71.74
C SER A 262 94.75 44.46 -71.11
N ALA A 263 95.05 43.94 -69.91
CA ALA A 263 96.32 44.17 -69.23
C ALA A 263 97.49 43.35 -69.79
N ARG A 264 97.22 42.26 -70.54
CA ARG A 264 98.22 41.38 -71.15
C ARG A 264 98.62 41.79 -72.56
N LEU A 265 97.81 42.58 -73.25
CA LEU A 265 98.20 43.19 -74.52
C LEU A 265 99.46 44.04 -74.30
N PRO A 266 100.60 43.74 -74.95
CA PRO A 266 101.75 44.62 -74.90
C PRO A 266 101.36 45.97 -75.50
N VAL A 267 101.87 47.06 -74.94
CA VAL A 267 101.96 48.33 -75.66
C VAL A 267 102.93 48.12 -76.84
N ASP A 268 102.48 47.46 -77.90
CA ASP A 268 103.16 47.42 -79.18
C ASP A 268 102.82 48.70 -79.93
N GLY A 269 103.54 49.78 -79.56
CA GLY A 269 103.20 51.13 -79.94
C GLY A 269 104.26 52.15 -79.57
N GLY A 270 105.47 51.97 -80.10
CA GLY A 270 106.32 53.13 -80.43
C GLY A 270 107.65 53.30 -79.70
N SER A 271 108.51 52.28 -79.64
CA SER A 271 109.96 52.50 -79.48
C SER A 271 110.63 52.51 -80.86
N GLN A 272 110.47 53.61 -81.59
CA GLN A 272 111.30 53.90 -82.77
C GLN A 272 112.74 54.15 -82.29
N PRO A 273 113.76 53.45 -82.82
CA PRO A 273 115.15 53.74 -82.45
C PRO A 273 115.59 55.06 -83.08
N LEU A 274 115.93 56.05 -82.24
CA LEU A 274 116.68 57.24 -82.66
C LEU A 274 118.03 56.79 -83.22
N ARG A 275 118.13 56.74 -84.55
CA ARG A 275 119.41 56.67 -85.26
C ARG A 275 119.94 58.08 -85.46
N HIS A 276 121.21 58.23 -85.07
CA HIS A 276 122.06 59.41 -85.17
C HIS A 276 122.11 60.08 -86.55
N ALA A 277 122.18 61.41 -86.54
CA ALA A 277 123.09 62.22 -87.34
C ALA A 277 123.61 63.35 -86.44
#